data_AF-A0A7G5SZK9-F1
#
_entry.id   AF-A0A7G5SZK9-F1
#
_cell.length_a   1.000
_cell.length_b   1.000
_cell.length_c   1.000
_cell.angle_alpha   90.00
_cell.angle_beta   90.00
_cell.angle_gamma   90.00
#
_symmetry.space_group_name_H-M   'P 1'
#
loop_
_entity.id
_entity.type
_entity.pdbx_description
1 polymer ?
#
loop_
_entity_poly.entity_id
_entity_poly.type
_entity_poly.pdbx_seq_one_letter_code
_entity_poly.pdbx_strand_id
1 'polypeptide(L)'
;MTSYNVNVDNNMNKTEANNKDKSSQDVERGKNVDDDSSTPWGKIIAMVIALAVLVAACAVTWIYDSWQTSLQVLAIMVAVYIVIFFYRWIYVAILTAPRDFKALYFYIKILWLTRNLTKKNWSMPDIFHQHVKKHPNKACFLYEDETWSFQKVEDFSLRVSAVLKKQGVKKDDVVAVMMNNCPELPSTWLGIARVGGVSPLINTNQTGNTLLHSINIAHCNCIIYGSEFESAFQEISKELDPSIKLFKYTRRPLNTSLDTVKVVDSPNDFTSLLETTPPAPWALSEGGGFNSRMLYIYTSGTTGLPKAAVISSSRMVFMASGVHYLGGLRKSDVIYCPMPLYHSAGGCITIGQAFIFGCTIALRAKFSASSYFKDCIKYNATAAHYIGEMCRYILATPPSPIDTQHKVR
;
A
#
# COMPACT_ATOMS: atom_id res chain seq x y z
N MET A 1 11.28 -19.74 59.89
CA MET A 1 10.65 -18.50 59.40
C MET A 1 11.36 -18.13 58.10
N THR A 2 10.83 -18.22 56.90
CA THR A 2 9.55 -18.71 56.38
C THR A 2 9.88 -19.05 54.92
N SER A 3 9.70 -20.30 54.53
CA SER A 3 9.92 -20.80 53.18
C SER A 3 8.82 -20.29 52.25
N TYR A 4 9.14 -19.42 51.30
CA TYR A 4 8.21 -19.07 50.21
C TYR A 4 8.33 -20.14 49.11
N ASN A 5 7.46 -21.14 49.19
CA ASN A 5 7.16 -22.04 48.09
C ASN A 5 6.42 -21.23 47.01
N VAL A 6 7.07 -21.00 45.87
CA VAL A 6 6.38 -20.54 44.66
C VAL A 6 5.66 -21.76 44.09
N ASN A 7 4.35 -21.83 44.33
CA ASN A 7 3.48 -22.77 43.66
C ASN A 7 3.35 -22.32 42.20
N VAL A 8 4.03 -23.00 41.29
CA VAL A 8 3.86 -22.78 39.85
C VAL A 8 2.48 -23.32 39.51
N ASP A 9 1.50 -22.42 39.34
CA ASP A 9 0.18 -22.78 38.88
C ASP A 9 0.28 -23.47 37.51
N ASN A 10 -0.03 -24.76 37.50
CA ASN A 10 -0.06 -25.65 36.34
C ASN A 10 -1.23 -25.33 35.38
N ASN A 11 -1.55 -24.05 35.18
CA ASN A 11 -2.61 -23.58 34.28
C ASN A 11 -2.19 -23.60 32.79
N MET A 12 -0.91 -23.84 32.48
CA MET A 12 -0.44 -24.04 31.10
C MET A 12 -1.06 -25.30 30.46
N ASN A 13 -1.22 -26.39 31.21
CA ASN A 13 -1.81 -27.63 30.66
C ASN A 13 -3.33 -27.60 30.51
N LYS A 14 -4.05 -26.78 31.29
CA LYS A 14 -5.51 -26.62 31.15
C LYS A 14 -5.90 -25.68 30.02
N THR A 15 -5.06 -24.70 29.71
CA THR A 15 -5.31 -23.74 28.62
C THR A 15 -4.98 -24.34 27.26
N GLU A 16 -3.96 -25.20 27.18
CA GLU A 16 -3.67 -25.98 25.97
C GLU A 16 -4.70 -27.10 25.70
N ALA A 17 -5.26 -27.73 26.74
CA ALA A 17 -6.36 -28.68 26.58
C ALA A 17 -7.65 -28.00 26.11
N ASN A 18 -8.02 -26.85 26.71
CA ASN A 18 -9.22 -26.09 26.31
C ASN A 18 -9.09 -25.40 24.93
N ASN A 19 -7.88 -25.02 24.51
CA ASN A 19 -7.65 -24.48 23.15
C ASN A 19 -7.50 -25.60 22.10
N LYS A 20 -7.05 -26.80 22.47
CA LYS A 20 -7.16 -27.97 21.59
C LYS A 20 -8.61 -28.36 21.39
N ASP A 21 -9.46 -28.36 22.42
CA ASP A 21 -10.90 -28.66 22.30
C ASP A 21 -11.68 -27.56 21.55
N LYS A 22 -11.34 -26.28 21.71
CA LYS A 22 -11.98 -25.20 20.93
C LYS A 22 -11.48 -25.08 19.49
N SER A 23 -10.18 -25.28 19.24
CA SER A 23 -9.68 -25.30 17.86
C SER A 23 -10.10 -26.57 17.13
N SER A 24 -10.27 -27.70 17.82
CA SER A 24 -10.90 -28.88 17.22
C SER A 24 -12.40 -28.69 17.01
N GLN A 25 -13.14 -27.99 17.89
CA GLN A 25 -14.54 -27.62 17.65
C GLN A 25 -14.75 -26.60 16.52
N ASP A 26 -13.85 -25.63 16.34
CA ASP A 26 -13.92 -24.65 15.23
C ASP A 26 -13.39 -25.25 13.91
N VAL A 27 -12.45 -26.20 13.96
CA VAL A 27 -12.05 -27.02 12.81
C VAL A 27 -13.11 -28.07 12.46
N GLU A 28 -13.85 -28.59 13.43
CA GLU A 28 -15.02 -29.46 13.22
C GLU A 28 -16.23 -28.69 12.68
N ARG A 29 -16.45 -27.44 13.11
CA ARG A 29 -17.45 -26.54 12.49
C ARG A 29 -17.12 -26.18 11.05
N GLY A 30 -15.84 -26.17 10.66
CA GLY A 30 -15.40 -26.04 9.28
C GLY A 30 -15.40 -27.36 8.49
N LYS A 31 -15.40 -28.52 9.16
CA LYS A 31 -15.44 -29.85 8.53
C LYS A 31 -16.86 -30.41 8.31
N ASN A 32 -17.87 -29.85 8.97
CA ASN A 32 -19.28 -30.20 8.72
C ASN A 32 -19.92 -29.38 7.58
N VAL A 33 -19.13 -28.66 6.79
CA VAL A 33 -19.57 -28.18 5.48
C VAL A 33 -19.20 -29.27 4.49
N ASP A 34 -20.14 -30.19 4.29
CA ASP A 34 -20.24 -31.19 3.23
C ASP A 34 -19.09 -31.13 2.20
N ASP A 35 -18.09 -32.00 2.37
CA ASP A 35 -17.23 -32.46 1.28
C ASP A 35 -18.06 -33.38 0.37
N ASP A 36 -19.11 -32.82 -0.24
CA ASP A 36 -19.90 -33.48 -1.28
C ASP A 36 -19.26 -33.13 -2.63
N SER A 37 -18.11 -33.75 -2.88
CA SER A 37 -17.47 -33.81 -4.19
C SER A 37 -18.22 -34.76 -5.16
N SER A 38 -19.39 -35.28 -4.76
CA SER A 38 -20.31 -35.92 -5.68
C SER A 38 -21.21 -34.86 -6.33
N THR A 39 -21.30 -34.90 -7.65
CA THR A 39 -22.29 -34.06 -8.34
C THR A 39 -23.66 -34.44 -7.78
N PRO A 40 -24.51 -33.50 -7.30
CA PRO A 40 -25.76 -33.84 -6.65
C PRO A 40 -26.77 -34.25 -7.74
N TRP A 41 -26.60 -35.46 -8.27
CA TRP A 41 -27.35 -36.01 -9.39
C TRP A 41 -28.86 -35.95 -9.13
N GLY A 42 -29.30 -36.07 -7.87
CA GLY A 42 -30.70 -35.86 -7.48
C GLY A 42 -31.23 -34.46 -7.80
N LYS A 43 -30.44 -33.39 -7.56
CA LYS A 43 -30.82 -32.02 -7.94
C LYS A 43 -30.83 -31.83 -9.45
N ILE A 44 -29.84 -32.39 -10.15
CA ILE A 44 -29.74 -32.29 -11.62
C ILE A 44 -30.90 -33.02 -12.29
N ILE A 45 -31.23 -34.23 -11.83
CA ILE A 45 -32.38 -35.00 -12.34
C ILE A 45 -33.68 -34.24 -12.09
N ALA A 46 -33.88 -33.68 -10.89
CA ALA A 46 -35.05 -32.85 -10.58
C ALA A 46 -35.14 -31.60 -11.49
N MET A 47 -34.01 -30.95 -11.77
CA MET A 47 -33.93 -29.82 -12.70
C MET A 47 -34.27 -30.22 -14.14
N VAL A 48 -33.79 -31.36 -14.62
CA VAL A 48 -34.09 -31.87 -15.98
C VAL A 48 -35.57 -32.25 -16.10
N ILE A 49 -36.13 -32.93 -15.11
CA ILE A 49 -37.56 -33.28 -15.08
C ILE A 49 -38.42 -32.02 -15.07
N ALA A 50 -38.10 -31.03 -14.24
CA ALA A 50 -38.83 -29.77 -14.19
C ALA A 50 -38.76 -29.01 -15.53
N LEU A 51 -37.62 -29.08 -16.23
CA LEU A 51 -37.48 -28.49 -17.58
C LEU A 51 -38.35 -29.22 -18.61
N ALA A 52 -38.41 -30.56 -18.56
CA ALA A 52 -39.27 -31.36 -19.44
C ALA A 52 -40.76 -31.08 -19.21
N VAL A 53 -41.19 -30.95 -17.95
CA VAL A 53 -42.57 -30.56 -17.58
C VAL A 53 -42.91 -29.17 -18.11
N LEU A 54 -41.98 -28.22 -18.00
CA LEU A 54 -42.14 -26.87 -18.52
C LEU A 54 -42.31 -26.87 -20.05
N VAL A 55 -41.49 -27.61 -20.79
CA VAL A 55 -41.60 -27.73 -22.26
C VAL A 55 -42.92 -28.37 -22.66
N ALA A 56 -43.35 -29.43 -21.97
CA ALA A 56 -44.63 -30.10 -22.24
C ALA A 56 -45.83 -29.16 -21.99
N ALA A 57 -45.81 -28.39 -20.90
CA ALA A 57 -46.87 -27.41 -20.60
C ALA A 57 -46.96 -26.30 -21.67
N CYS A 58 -45.81 -25.83 -22.18
CA CYS A 58 -45.77 -24.85 -23.27
C CYS A 58 -46.30 -25.43 -24.58
N ALA A 59 -45.97 -26.69 -24.90
CA ALA A 59 -46.46 -27.37 -26.11
C ALA A 59 -47.98 -27.59 -26.06
N VAL A 60 -48.52 -28.03 -24.92
CA VAL A 60 -49.97 -28.23 -24.74
C VAL A 60 -50.73 -26.92 -24.92
N THR A 61 -50.29 -25.85 -24.27
CA THR A 61 -50.94 -24.53 -24.37
C THR A 61 -50.82 -23.91 -25.76
N TRP A 62 -49.73 -24.17 -26.48
CA TRP A 62 -49.58 -23.77 -27.89
C TRP A 62 -50.56 -24.51 -28.80
N ILE A 63 -50.72 -25.83 -28.62
CA ILE A 63 -51.55 -26.68 -29.48
C ILE A 63 -53.04 -26.43 -29.26
N TYR A 64 -53.46 -26.27 -28.00
CA TYR A 64 -54.88 -26.27 -27.64
C TYR A 64 -55.50 -24.90 -27.41
N ASP A 65 -54.69 -23.83 -27.41
CA ASP A 65 -55.19 -22.48 -27.12
C ASP A 65 -54.56 -21.45 -28.06
N SER A 66 -53.39 -20.87 -27.72
CA SER A 66 -52.70 -19.92 -28.60
C SER A 66 -51.21 -19.81 -28.28
N TRP A 67 -50.43 -19.25 -29.22
CA TRP A 67 -49.01 -18.97 -28.99
C TRP A 67 -48.79 -17.92 -27.89
N GLN A 68 -49.75 -17.00 -27.69
CA GLN A 68 -49.68 -15.94 -26.68
C GLN A 68 -49.81 -16.51 -25.26
N THR A 69 -50.74 -17.45 -25.07
CA THR A 69 -50.92 -18.11 -23.77
C THR A 69 -49.78 -19.08 -23.46
N SER A 70 -49.21 -19.74 -24.48
CA SER A 70 -47.96 -20.51 -24.33
C SER A 70 -46.79 -19.65 -23.83
N LEU A 71 -46.62 -18.41 -24.33
CA LEU A 71 -45.60 -17.49 -23.83
C LEU A 71 -45.81 -17.06 -22.38
N GLN A 72 -47.06 -16.85 -21.96
CA GLN A 72 -47.38 -16.52 -20.57
C GLN A 72 -47.07 -17.69 -19.63
N VAL A 73 -47.45 -18.91 -20.02
CA VAL A 73 -47.15 -20.13 -19.25
C VAL A 73 -45.64 -20.37 -19.17
N LEU A 74 -44.91 -20.16 -20.27
CA LEU A 74 -43.45 -20.24 -20.28
C LEU A 74 -42.85 -19.26 -19.27
N ALA A 75 -43.26 -18.00 -19.28
CA ALA A 75 -42.74 -16.98 -18.37
C ALA A 75 -42.98 -17.34 -16.89
N ILE A 76 -44.18 -17.81 -16.54
CA ILE A 76 -44.53 -18.23 -15.17
C ILE A 76 -43.70 -19.44 -14.75
N MET A 77 -43.64 -20.47 -15.60
CA MET A 77 -42.92 -21.71 -15.27
C MET A 77 -41.41 -21.49 -15.16
N VAL A 78 -40.83 -20.62 -16.00
CA VAL A 78 -39.43 -20.20 -15.87
C VAL A 78 -39.20 -19.45 -14.56
N ALA A 79 -40.09 -18.54 -14.17
CA ALA A 79 -39.98 -17.83 -12.90
C ALA A 79 -40.04 -18.78 -11.70
N VAL A 80 -40.99 -19.73 -11.70
CA VAL A 80 -41.10 -20.77 -10.67
C VAL A 80 -39.84 -21.64 -10.62
N TYR A 81 -39.34 -22.07 -11.78
CA TYR A 81 -38.11 -22.86 -11.90
C TYR A 81 -36.91 -22.11 -11.31
N ILE A 82 -36.75 -20.83 -11.65
CA ILE A 82 -35.69 -19.98 -11.12
C ILE A 82 -35.81 -19.84 -9.60
N VAL A 83 -37.01 -19.62 -9.06
CA VAL A 83 -37.20 -19.54 -7.61
C VAL A 83 -36.88 -20.88 -6.94
N ILE A 84 -37.39 -22.01 -7.43
CA ILE A 84 -37.17 -23.31 -6.78
C ILE A 84 -35.69 -23.71 -6.79
N PHE A 85 -35.03 -23.61 -7.94
CA PHE A 85 -33.68 -24.15 -8.11
C PHE A 85 -32.58 -23.12 -7.85
N PHE A 86 -32.88 -21.82 -7.94
CA PHE A 86 -31.90 -20.74 -7.82
C PHE A 86 -32.23 -19.70 -6.72
N TYR A 87 -33.21 -19.93 -5.81
CA TYR A 87 -33.50 -18.96 -4.73
C TYR A 87 -32.27 -18.60 -3.90
N ARG A 88 -31.38 -19.55 -3.58
CA ARG A 88 -30.17 -19.27 -2.80
C ARG A 88 -29.27 -18.29 -3.53
N TRP A 89 -29.11 -18.48 -4.84
CA TRP A 89 -28.31 -17.59 -5.67
C TRP A 89 -28.96 -16.21 -5.75
N ILE A 90 -30.28 -16.12 -5.97
CA ILE A 90 -31.01 -14.84 -5.99
C ILE A 90 -30.90 -14.12 -4.65
N TYR A 91 -31.10 -14.83 -3.54
CA TYR A 91 -30.98 -14.28 -2.19
C TYR A 91 -29.58 -13.71 -1.94
N VAL A 92 -28.52 -14.48 -2.26
CA VAL A 92 -27.14 -14.00 -2.14
C VAL A 92 -26.91 -12.81 -3.07
N ALA A 93 -27.36 -12.87 -4.32
CA ALA A 93 -27.21 -11.78 -5.28
C ALA A 93 -27.89 -10.49 -4.81
N ILE A 94 -29.10 -10.57 -4.25
CA ILE A 94 -29.81 -9.41 -3.67
C ILE A 94 -29.04 -8.86 -2.45
N LEU A 95 -28.56 -9.74 -1.56
CA LEU A 95 -27.80 -9.33 -0.39
C LEU A 95 -26.45 -8.69 -0.74
N THR A 96 -25.76 -9.18 -1.77
CA THR A 96 -24.44 -8.65 -2.17
C THR A 96 -24.54 -7.50 -3.18
N ALA A 97 -25.67 -7.36 -3.89
CA ALA A 97 -25.86 -6.34 -4.92
C ALA A 97 -25.46 -4.93 -4.47
N PRO A 98 -25.83 -4.41 -3.28
CA PRO A 98 -25.41 -3.07 -2.86
C PRO A 98 -23.88 -2.91 -2.78
N ARG A 99 -23.18 -3.93 -2.27
CA ARG A 99 -21.71 -3.97 -2.23
C ARG A 99 -21.13 -4.03 -3.64
N ASP A 100 -21.70 -4.87 -4.49
CA ASP A 100 -21.20 -5.13 -5.84
C ASP A 100 -21.41 -3.91 -6.75
N PHE A 101 -22.56 -3.23 -6.67
CA PHE A 101 -22.79 -1.95 -7.35
C PHE A 101 -21.86 -0.85 -6.86
N LYS A 102 -21.60 -0.78 -5.55
CA LYS A 102 -20.63 0.17 -4.98
C LYS A 102 -19.21 -0.12 -5.48
N ALA A 103 -18.81 -1.39 -5.54
CA ALA A 103 -17.53 -1.82 -6.09
C ALA A 103 -17.41 -1.46 -7.57
N LEU A 104 -18.45 -1.74 -8.37
CA LEU A 104 -18.49 -1.39 -9.80
C LEU A 104 -18.38 0.13 -10.01
N TYR A 105 -19.12 0.93 -9.25
CA TYR A 105 -19.05 2.39 -9.30
C TYR A 105 -17.63 2.91 -9.02
N PHE A 106 -16.97 2.39 -7.99
CA PHE A 106 -15.59 2.78 -7.69
C PHE A 106 -14.59 2.27 -8.72
N TYR A 107 -14.79 1.08 -9.26
CA TYR A 107 -13.96 0.55 -10.34
C TYR A 107 -14.03 1.46 -11.57
N ILE A 108 -15.21 1.93 -11.95
CA ILE A 108 -15.39 2.91 -13.04
C ILE A 108 -14.62 4.21 -12.73
N LYS A 109 -14.65 4.72 -11.49
CA LYS A 109 -13.86 5.89 -11.10
C LYS A 109 -12.35 5.66 -11.25
N ILE A 110 -11.85 4.48 -10.87
CA ILE A 110 -10.44 4.11 -11.02
C ILE A 110 -10.05 4.08 -12.50
N LEU A 111 -10.91 3.48 -13.35
CA LEU A 111 -10.68 3.45 -14.81
C LEU A 111 -10.66 4.85 -15.40
N TRP A 112 -11.57 5.74 -14.99
CA TRP A 112 -11.62 7.11 -15.48
C TRP A 112 -10.40 7.93 -15.05
N LEU A 113 -9.98 7.83 -13.79
CA LEU A 113 -8.76 8.46 -13.28
C LEU A 113 -7.53 7.96 -14.06
N THR A 114 -7.38 6.64 -14.18
CA THR A 114 -6.29 6.00 -14.91
C THR A 114 -6.27 6.47 -16.36
N ARG A 115 -7.41 6.45 -17.07
CA ARG A 115 -7.51 6.89 -18.46
C ARG A 115 -7.10 8.36 -18.63
N ASN A 116 -7.50 9.24 -17.71
CA ASN A 116 -7.13 10.65 -17.75
C ASN A 116 -5.63 10.86 -17.56
N LEU A 117 -5.01 10.12 -16.63
CA LEU A 117 -3.57 10.21 -16.38
C LEU A 117 -2.74 9.59 -17.51
N THR A 118 -3.19 8.46 -18.07
CA THR A 118 -2.59 7.87 -19.27
C THR A 118 -2.60 8.84 -20.44
N LYS A 119 -3.72 9.52 -20.71
CA LYS A 119 -3.82 10.51 -21.80
C LYS A 119 -2.84 11.67 -21.65
N LYS A 120 -2.60 12.13 -20.42
CA LYS A 120 -1.64 13.19 -20.12
C LYS A 120 -0.18 12.70 -20.11
N ASN A 121 0.00 11.39 -20.05
CA ASN A 121 1.29 10.71 -19.90
C ASN A 121 2.14 11.24 -18.73
N TRP A 122 1.48 11.60 -17.63
CA TRP A 122 2.12 12.18 -16.45
C TRP A 122 2.77 11.12 -15.56
N SER A 123 4.01 11.39 -15.12
CA SER A 123 4.68 10.62 -14.07
C SER A 123 4.21 11.06 -12.68
N MET A 124 4.59 10.32 -11.62
CA MET A 124 4.19 10.64 -10.25
C MET A 124 4.56 12.08 -9.80
N PRO A 125 5.77 12.62 -10.07
CA PRO A 125 6.06 14.04 -9.80
C PRO A 125 5.09 15.03 -10.47
N ASP A 126 4.68 14.75 -11.70
CA ASP A 126 3.75 15.62 -12.44
C ASP A 126 2.34 15.56 -11.84
N ILE A 127 1.92 14.37 -11.40
CA ILE A 127 0.65 14.17 -10.68
C ILE A 127 0.69 14.92 -9.34
N PHE A 128 1.78 14.79 -8.58
CA PHE A 128 1.98 15.47 -7.30
C PHE A 128 1.91 16.99 -7.45
N HIS A 129 2.57 17.55 -8.47
CA HIS A 129 2.59 19.00 -8.72
C HIS A 129 1.19 19.61 -8.87
N GLN A 130 0.20 18.84 -9.37
CA GLN A 130 -1.19 19.33 -9.44
C GLN A 130 -1.78 19.68 -8.07
N HIS A 131 -1.37 18.98 -7.02
CA HIS A 131 -1.80 19.28 -5.66
C HIS A 131 -1.01 20.44 -5.07
N VAL A 132 0.27 20.56 -5.40
CA VAL A 132 1.09 21.70 -4.99
C VAL A 132 0.53 23.01 -5.54
N LYS A 133 0.18 23.06 -6.84
CA LYS A 133 -0.46 24.24 -7.45
C LYS A 133 -1.77 24.64 -6.77
N LYS A 134 -2.54 23.67 -6.27
CA LYS A 134 -3.85 23.91 -5.66
C LYS A 134 -3.78 24.26 -4.17
N HIS A 135 -2.87 23.62 -3.45
CA HIS A 135 -2.80 23.65 -1.99
C HIS A 135 -1.35 23.67 -1.49
N PRO A 136 -0.53 24.68 -1.86
CA PRO A 136 0.92 24.68 -1.58
C PRO A 136 1.22 24.64 -0.08
N ASN A 137 0.41 25.34 0.72
CA ASN A 137 0.60 25.48 2.17
C ASN A 137 -0.08 24.37 2.98
N LYS A 138 -0.84 23.48 2.36
CA LYS A 138 -1.48 22.36 3.08
C LYS A 138 -0.41 21.39 3.56
N ALA A 139 -0.58 20.82 4.75
CA ALA A 139 0.28 19.75 5.24
C ALA A 139 0.20 18.52 4.32
N CYS A 140 1.33 18.12 3.76
CA CYS A 140 1.52 16.85 3.05
C CYS A 140 1.95 15.76 4.03
N PHE A 141 2.99 16.02 4.82
CA PHE A 141 3.46 15.12 5.87
C PHE A 141 3.48 15.81 7.24
N LEU A 142 2.99 15.11 8.26
CA LEU A 142 3.22 15.42 9.67
C LEU A 142 4.22 14.38 10.18
N TYR A 143 5.30 14.82 10.82
CA TYR A 143 6.33 13.92 11.31
C TYR A 143 6.97 14.51 12.55
N GLU A 144 6.86 13.81 13.67
CA GLU A 144 7.31 14.29 14.98
C GLU A 144 6.68 15.65 15.28
N ASP A 145 7.48 16.71 15.35
CA ASP A 145 7.03 18.09 15.59
C ASP A 145 7.14 18.95 14.32
N GLU A 146 7.44 18.33 13.18
CA GLU A 146 7.56 18.99 11.88
C GLU A 146 6.28 18.84 11.05
N THR A 147 5.95 19.93 10.36
CA THR A 147 4.96 19.92 9.28
C THR A 147 5.66 20.18 7.96
N TRP A 148 5.48 19.26 7.02
CA TRP A 148 5.94 19.40 5.65
C TRP A 148 4.75 19.71 4.76
N SER A 149 4.70 20.94 4.26
CA SER A 149 3.69 21.35 3.29
C SER A 149 3.91 20.69 1.93
N PHE A 150 2.89 20.69 1.07
CA PHE A 150 3.04 20.24 -0.33
C PHE A 150 4.17 20.99 -1.05
N GLN A 151 4.30 22.31 -0.82
CA GLN A 151 5.39 23.11 -1.38
C GLN A 151 6.76 22.66 -0.86
N LYS A 152 6.90 22.42 0.46
CA LYS A 152 8.18 21.98 1.05
C LYS A 152 8.65 20.64 0.46
N VAL A 153 7.72 19.71 0.24
CA VAL A 153 8.00 18.42 -0.43
C VAL A 153 8.40 18.62 -1.89
N GLU A 154 7.73 19.52 -2.62
CA GLU A 154 8.11 19.86 -3.99
C GLU A 154 9.51 20.47 -4.07
N ASP A 155 9.81 21.45 -3.23
CA ASP A 155 11.10 22.14 -3.22
C ASP A 155 12.24 21.17 -2.89
N PHE A 156 12.04 20.27 -1.92
CA PHE A 156 13.02 19.22 -1.60
C PHE A 156 13.21 18.26 -2.78
N SER A 157 12.12 17.80 -3.39
CA SER A 157 12.17 16.91 -4.56
C SER A 157 12.86 17.55 -5.77
N LEU A 158 12.59 18.83 -6.05
CA LEU A 158 13.24 19.60 -7.12
C LEU A 158 14.73 19.81 -6.84
N ARG A 159 15.09 20.04 -5.57
CA ARG A 159 16.49 20.14 -5.12
C ARG A 159 17.24 18.83 -5.29
N VAL A 160 16.63 17.71 -4.88
CA VAL A 160 17.18 16.36 -5.13
C VAL A 160 17.42 16.16 -6.63
N SER A 161 16.46 16.52 -7.48
CA SER A 161 16.62 16.39 -8.94
C SER A 161 17.79 17.23 -9.49
N ALA A 162 17.99 18.45 -8.98
CA ALA A 162 19.09 19.33 -9.37
C ALA A 162 20.45 18.74 -8.98
N VAL A 163 20.56 18.24 -7.74
CA VAL A 163 21.78 17.56 -7.26
C VAL A 163 22.08 16.34 -8.12
N LEU A 164 21.10 15.47 -8.35
CA LEU A 164 21.32 14.23 -9.11
C LEU A 164 21.73 14.50 -10.56
N LYS A 165 21.13 15.50 -11.23
CA LYS A 165 21.57 15.92 -12.57
C LYS A 165 23.02 16.40 -12.56
N LYS A 166 23.42 17.21 -11.56
CA LYS A 166 24.81 17.68 -11.41
C LYS A 166 25.78 16.52 -11.16
N GLN A 167 25.33 15.47 -10.47
CA GLN A 167 26.09 14.24 -10.24
C GLN A 167 26.11 13.28 -11.45
N GLY A 168 25.45 13.65 -12.55
CA GLY A 168 25.46 12.92 -13.81
C GLY A 168 24.45 11.79 -13.91
N VAL A 169 23.44 11.75 -13.01
CA VAL A 169 22.34 10.78 -13.09
C VAL A 169 21.47 11.09 -14.32
N LYS A 170 21.18 10.05 -15.09
CA LYS A 170 20.41 10.10 -16.33
C LYS A 170 19.10 9.34 -16.20
N LYS A 171 18.24 9.49 -17.20
CA LYS A 171 17.04 8.69 -17.37
C LYS A 171 17.37 7.20 -17.36
N ASP A 172 16.53 6.41 -16.70
CA ASP A 172 16.65 4.96 -16.50
C ASP A 172 17.81 4.51 -15.59
N ASP A 173 18.64 5.43 -15.07
CA ASP A 173 19.61 5.11 -14.02
C ASP A 173 18.89 4.66 -12.73
N VAL A 174 19.49 3.70 -12.05
CA VAL A 174 18.95 3.10 -10.83
C VAL A 174 19.65 3.72 -9.62
N VAL A 175 18.89 4.50 -8.84
CA VAL A 175 19.38 5.20 -7.64
C VAL A 175 18.71 4.58 -6.41
N ALA A 176 19.40 3.67 -5.73
CA ALA A 176 18.87 3.03 -4.53
C ALA A 176 18.75 4.01 -3.37
N VAL A 177 17.73 3.80 -2.53
CA VAL A 177 17.47 4.62 -1.35
C VAL A 177 17.34 3.69 -0.13
N MET A 178 18.18 3.92 0.87
CA MET A 178 18.12 3.24 2.18
C MET A 178 18.04 4.29 3.29
N MET A 179 16.83 4.62 3.71
CA MET A 179 16.54 5.66 4.70
C MET A 179 15.49 5.16 5.68
N ASN A 180 15.54 5.62 6.93
CA ASN A 180 14.43 5.44 7.86
C ASN A 180 13.16 6.15 7.37
N ASN A 181 12.02 5.81 7.98
CA ASN A 181 10.77 6.53 7.74
C ASN A 181 10.91 7.99 8.16
N CYS A 182 10.87 8.88 7.18
CA CYS A 182 10.86 10.32 7.34
C CYS A 182 10.22 10.98 6.09
N PRO A 183 9.81 12.25 6.14
CA PRO A 183 9.30 12.98 4.98
C PRO A 183 10.28 13.08 3.81
N GLU A 184 11.58 13.01 4.09
CA GLU A 184 12.64 13.12 3.10
C GLU A 184 12.71 11.88 2.20
N LEU A 185 12.45 10.66 2.72
CA LEU A 185 12.45 9.44 1.92
C LEU A 185 11.52 9.52 0.69
N PRO A 186 10.20 9.83 0.84
CA PRO A 186 9.32 9.97 -0.30
C PRO A 186 9.65 11.18 -1.19
N SER A 187 10.19 12.25 -0.60
CA SER A 187 10.61 13.43 -1.35
C SER A 187 11.85 13.15 -2.21
N THR A 188 12.76 12.30 -1.72
CA THR A 188 13.99 11.85 -2.43
C THR A 188 13.64 11.01 -3.64
N TRP A 189 12.85 9.94 -3.50
CA TRP A 189 12.49 9.15 -4.67
C TRP A 189 11.59 9.90 -5.66
N LEU A 190 10.80 10.88 -5.19
CA LEU A 190 10.09 11.79 -6.08
C LEU A 190 11.08 12.63 -6.91
N GLY A 191 12.17 13.11 -6.29
CA GLY A 191 13.25 13.82 -6.98
C GLY A 191 14.01 12.94 -7.98
N ILE A 192 14.27 11.68 -7.64
CA ILE A 192 14.83 10.68 -8.56
C ILE A 192 13.89 10.45 -9.75
N ALA A 193 12.60 10.31 -9.50
CA ALA A 193 11.60 10.14 -10.56
C ALA A 193 11.49 11.37 -11.49
N ARG A 194 11.86 12.58 -11.05
CA ARG A 194 11.91 13.78 -11.90
C ARG A 194 13.00 13.71 -12.96
N VAL A 195 14.14 13.12 -12.64
CA VAL A 195 15.24 12.90 -13.59
C VAL A 195 15.06 11.62 -14.43
N GLY A 196 13.92 10.95 -14.28
CA GLY A 196 13.62 9.69 -14.95
C GLY A 196 14.37 8.49 -14.40
N GLY A 197 15.00 8.61 -13.22
CA GLY A 197 15.65 7.50 -12.54
C GLY A 197 14.64 6.58 -11.84
N VAL A 198 15.10 5.37 -11.50
CA VAL A 198 14.31 4.36 -10.78
C VAL A 198 14.89 4.17 -9.39
N SER A 199 14.03 4.14 -8.35
CA SER A 199 14.47 4.01 -6.96
C SER A 199 14.15 2.64 -6.36
N PRO A 200 15.13 1.74 -6.23
CA PRO A 200 15.04 0.61 -5.33
C PRO A 200 14.98 1.10 -3.87
N LEU A 201 13.90 0.78 -3.17
CA LEU A 201 13.76 1.11 -1.76
C LEU A 201 14.26 -0.06 -0.91
N ILE A 202 15.46 0.08 -0.36
CA ILE A 202 16.16 -0.99 0.37
C ILE A 202 15.61 -1.07 1.80
N ASN A 203 15.44 -2.29 2.30
CA ASN A 203 14.99 -2.54 3.66
C ASN A 203 16.11 -2.17 4.66
N THR A 204 15.77 -1.33 5.62
CA THR A 204 16.70 -0.76 6.62
C THR A 204 17.34 -1.79 7.56
N ASN A 205 16.83 -3.03 7.59
CA ASN A 205 17.38 -4.13 8.38
C ASN A 205 18.37 -5.01 7.59
N GLN A 206 18.61 -4.74 6.30
CA GLN A 206 19.52 -5.55 5.49
C GLN A 206 20.97 -5.14 5.71
N THR A 207 21.83 -6.13 5.92
CA THR A 207 23.30 -6.00 6.00
C THR A 207 23.98 -7.13 5.22
N GLY A 208 25.30 -7.09 5.10
CA GLY A 208 26.13 -8.11 4.44
C GLY A 208 25.58 -8.56 3.08
N ASN A 209 25.58 -9.87 2.85
CA ASN A 209 25.16 -10.50 1.58
C ASN A 209 23.73 -10.14 1.14
N THR A 210 22.80 -9.88 2.06
CA THR A 210 21.42 -9.55 1.69
C THR A 210 21.31 -8.13 1.14
N LEU A 211 22.07 -7.20 1.72
CA LEU A 211 22.19 -5.83 1.21
C LEU A 211 22.87 -5.83 -0.17
N LEU A 212 24.01 -6.51 -0.29
CA LEU A 212 24.75 -6.65 -1.54
C LEU A 212 23.90 -7.28 -2.66
N HIS A 213 23.16 -8.35 -2.35
CA HIS A 213 22.23 -8.98 -3.29
C HIS A 213 21.16 -7.99 -3.80
N SER A 214 20.58 -7.20 -2.90
CA SER A 214 19.55 -6.21 -3.28
C SER A 214 20.14 -5.13 -4.19
N ILE A 215 21.34 -4.63 -3.89
CA ILE A 215 22.05 -3.67 -4.74
C ILE A 215 22.31 -4.25 -6.14
N ASN A 216 22.82 -5.48 -6.20
CA ASN A 216 23.23 -6.13 -7.43
C ASN A 216 22.05 -6.52 -8.33
N ILE A 217 20.98 -7.11 -7.76
CA ILE A 217 19.81 -7.54 -8.56
C ILE A 217 19.05 -6.35 -9.17
N ALA A 218 19.14 -5.17 -8.56
CA ALA A 218 18.56 -3.95 -9.10
C ALA A 218 19.47 -3.24 -10.11
N HIS A 219 20.72 -3.65 -10.25
CA HIS A 219 21.74 -2.99 -11.09
C HIS A 219 21.90 -1.51 -10.74
N CYS A 220 22.13 -1.21 -9.45
CA CYS A 220 22.21 0.17 -8.96
C CYS A 220 23.43 0.91 -9.53
N ASN A 221 23.23 2.16 -9.98
CA ASN A 221 24.30 3.06 -10.41
C ASN A 221 24.75 3.99 -9.28
N CYS A 222 23.83 4.35 -8.40
CA CYS A 222 24.06 5.23 -7.26
C CYS A 222 23.25 4.74 -6.05
N ILE A 223 23.69 5.06 -4.84
CA ILE A 223 22.99 4.74 -3.60
C ILE A 223 22.96 5.97 -2.72
N ILE A 224 21.77 6.35 -2.26
CA ILE A 224 21.55 7.35 -1.22
C ILE A 224 21.19 6.61 0.05
N TYR A 225 21.99 6.75 1.11
CA TYR A 225 21.74 6.07 2.37
C TYR A 225 21.79 7.04 3.57
N GLY A 226 20.95 6.79 4.56
CA GLY A 226 20.98 7.51 5.84
C GLY A 226 22.27 7.23 6.62
N SER A 227 22.83 8.24 7.28
CA SER A 227 24.06 8.11 8.07
C SER A 227 24.01 7.00 9.14
N GLU A 228 22.82 6.61 9.60
CA GLU A 228 22.60 5.49 10.51
C GLU A 228 22.96 4.11 9.92
N PHE A 229 23.10 3.99 8.58
CA PHE A 229 23.42 2.75 7.89
C PHE A 229 24.89 2.68 7.43
N GLU A 230 25.73 3.63 7.83
CA GLU A 230 27.15 3.69 7.47
C GLU A 230 27.88 2.37 7.75
N SER A 231 27.65 1.75 8.92
CA SER A 231 28.29 0.47 9.28
C SER A 231 27.93 -0.67 8.33
N ALA A 232 26.69 -0.72 7.84
CA ALA A 232 26.24 -1.75 6.89
C ALA A 232 26.93 -1.59 5.52
N PHE A 233 27.18 -0.35 5.08
CA PHE A 233 27.93 -0.08 3.85
C PHE A 233 29.43 -0.29 3.99
N GLN A 234 30.00 -0.02 5.18
CA GLN A 234 31.39 -0.34 5.47
C GLN A 234 31.65 -1.85 5.43
N GLU A 235 30.73 -2.66 5.95
CA GLU A 235 30.80 -4.13 5.92
C GLU A 235 30.95 -4.68 4.49
N ILE A 236 30.16 -4.18 3.54
CA ILE A 236 30.16 -4.66 2.14
C ILE A 236 31.09 -3.87 1.20
N SER A 237 31.84 -2.90 1.72
CA SER A 237 32.61 -1.93 0.92
C SER A 237 33.61 -2.58 -0.04
N LYS A 238 34.16 -3.76 0.33
CA LYS A 238 35.12 -4.52 -0.50
C LYS A 238 34.47 -5.30 -1.64
N GLU A 239 33.20 -5.67 -1.49
CA GLU A 239 32.45 -6.45 -2.48
C GLU A 239 31.57 -5.57 -3.39
N LEU A 240 31.34 -4.33 -2.98
CA LEU A 240 30.56 -3.36 -3.74
C LEU A 240 31.31 -2.95 -5.01
N ASP A 241 30.60 -2.91 -6.14
CA ASP A 241 31.16 -2.43 -7.41
C ASP A 241 31.68 -0.98 -7.25
N PRO A 242 32.97 -0.72 -7.50
CA PRO A 242 33.57 0.61 -7.35
C PRO A 242 32.96 1.71 -8.22
N SER A 243 32.22 1.34 -9.27
CA SER A 243 31.51 2.30 -10.13
C SER A 243 30.25 2.87 -9.48
N ILE A 244 29.73 2.24 -8.43
CA ILE A 244 28.53 2.68 -7.72
C ILE A 244 28.86 3.87 -6.82
N LYS A 245 28.23 5.02 -7.09
CA LYS A 245 28.41 6.22 -6.25
C LYS A 245 27.61 6.09 -4.95
N LEU A 246 28.27 6.27 -3.82
CA LEU A 246 27.66 6.30 -2.49
C LEU A 246 27.43 7.75 -2.05
N PHE A 247 26.19 8.07 -1.68
CA PHE A 247 25.78 9.38 -1.19
C PHE A 247 25.22 9.24 0.23
N LYS A 248 25.92 9.81 1.21
CA LYS A 248 25.50 9.79 2.61
C LYS A 248 24.55 10.95 2.89
N TYR A 249 23.39 10.64 3.44
CA TYR A 249 22.40 11.62 3.87
C TYR A 249 22.30 11.65 5.40
N THR A 250 22.48 12.83 5.99
CA THR A 250 22.32 13.06 7.43
C THR A 250 21.12 13.97 7.64
N ARG A 251 20.09 13.45 8.32
CA ARG A 251 18.88 14.22 8.57
C ARG A 251 19.16 15.38 9.53
N ARG A 252 19.03 16.59 9.03
CA ARG A 252 19.08 17.86 9.77
C ARG A 252 18.30 18.94 9.01
N PRO A 253 17.87 20.03 9.66
CA PRO A 253 17.34 21.18 8.96
C PRO A 253 18.36 21.67 7.91
N LEU A 254 17.95 21.72 6.64
CA LEU A 254 18.85 22.19 5.58
C LEU A 254 19.19 23.66 5.80
N ASN A 255 20.46 23.97 6.00
CA ASN A 255 20.92 25.35 6.10
C ASN A 255 21.01 26.00 4.71
N THR A 256 19.86 26.47 4.22
CA THR A 256 19.73 27.03 2.88
C THR A 256 20.22 28.48 2.75
N SER A 257 20.53 29.14 3.86
CA SER A 257 21.06 30.52 3.87
C SER A 257 22.39 30.62 3.10
N LEU A 258 22.55 31.72 2.36
CA LEU A 258 23.77 32.00 1.58
C LEU A 258 24.92 32.51 2.46
N ASP A 259 24.62 33.03 3.66
CA ASP A 259 25.58 33.73 4.53
C ASP A 259 26.41 32.83 5.46
N THR A 260 26.11 31.52 5.48
CA THR A 260 26.87 30.54 6.27
C THR A 260 27.86 29.80 5.39
N VAL A 261 29.13 29.74 5.83
CA VAL A 261 30.18 28.91 5.20
C VAL A 261 29.70 27.46 5.16
N LYS A 262 29.45 26.93 3.96
CA LYS A 262 29.01 25.56 3.75
C LYS A 262 30.24 24.67 3.64
N VAL A 263 30.62 24.04 4.75
CA VAL A 263 31.70 23.05 4.74
C VAL A 263 31.14 21.78 4.09
N VAL A 264 31.60 21.49 2.87
CA VAL A 264 31.36 20.19 2.24
C VAL A 264 32.40 19.24 2.81
N ASP A 265 32.01 18.46 3.83
CA ASP A 265 32.92 17.50 4.49
C ASP A 265 33.41 16.41 3.53
N SER A 266 32.63 16.10 2.49
CA SER A 266 32.96 15.11 1.46
C SER A 266 32.16 15.36 0.18
N PRO A 267 32.70 15.11 -1.01
CA PRO A 267 31.94 15.16 -2.27
C PRO A 267 30.74 14.20 -2.28
N ASN A 268 30.75 13.19 -1.41
CA ASN A 268 29.70 12.18 -1.25
C ASN A 268 28.69 12.54 -0.15
N ASP A 269 28.84 13.67 0.54
CA ASP A 269 27.84 14.16 1.49
C ASP A 269 26.64 14.78 0.74
N PHE A 270 25.57 13.97 0.63
CA PHE A 270 24.34 14.37 -0.03
C PHE A 270 23.67 15.56 0.65
N THR A 271 23.79 15.66 1.98
CA THR A 271 23.18 16.74 2.77
C THR A 271 23.77 18.08 2.39
N SER A 272 25.11 18.15 2.35
CA SER A 272 25.84 19.35 1.96
C SER A 272 25.58 19.72 0.48
N LEU A 273 25.42 18.73 -0.40
CA LEU A 273 25.01 18.96 -1.79
C LEU A 273 23.60 19.57 -1.89
N LEU A 274 22.65 19.10 -1.08
CA LEU A 274 21.31 19.70 -0.99
C LEU A 274 21.37 21.13 -0.44
N GLU A 275 22.14 21.38 0.61
CA GLU A 275 22.26 22.72 1.24
C GLU A 275 22.84 23.76 0.26
N THR A 276 23.77 23.35 -0.60
CA THR A 276 24.45 24.21 -1.59
C THR A 276 23.69 24.37 -2.91
N THR A 277 22.68 23.54 -3.18
CA THR A 277 21.96 23.54 -4.47
C THR A 277 20.54 24.09 -4.31
N PRO A 278 20.12 25.17 -4.98
CA PRO A 278 18.73 25.62 -4.92
C PRO A 278 17.77 24.61 -5.59
N PRO A 279 16.45 24.64 -5.28
CA PRO A 279 15.48 23.82 -5.99
C PRO A 279 15.51 24.15 -7.48
N ALA A 280 15.50 23.13 -8.35
CA ALA A 280 15.34 23.36 -9.79
C ALA A 280 14.00 24.05 -10.09
N PRO A 281 13.90 24.86 -11.16
CA PRO A 281 12.62 25.28 -11.69
C PRO A 281 11.74 24.07 -12.01
N TRP A 282 10.44 24.18 -11.78
CA TRP A 282 9.53 23.10 -12.12
C TRP A 282 9.49 22.87 -13.63
N ALA A 283 9.61 21.60 -14.02
CA ALA A 283 9.39 21.11 -15.37
C ALA A 283 8.75 19.71 -15.29
N LEU A 284 8.17 19.26 -16.42
CA LEU A 284 7.70 17.88 -16.54
C LEU A 284 8.86 16.91 -16.30
N SER A 285 8.57 15.77 -15.67
CA SER A 285 9.56 14.71 -15.47
C SER A 285 10.19 14.27 -16.78
N GLU A 286 11.50 14.01 -16.73
CA GLU A 286 12.28 13.43 -17.84
C GLU A 286 12.07 11.91 -17.97
N GLY A 287 11.28 11.31 -17.08
CA GLY A 287 10.92 9.89 -17.11
C GLY A 287 10.06 9.48 -18.30
N GLY A 288 9.80 8.17 -18.42
CA GLY A 288 8.98 7.61 -19.51
C GLY A 288 7.47 7.81 -19.38
N GLY A 289 7.00 8.69 -18.49
CA GLY A 289 5.59 9.02 -18.30
C GLY A 289 4.82 8.05 -17.37
N PHE A 290 3.53 7.85 -17.65
CA PHE A 290 2.61 7.24 -16.69
C PHE A 290 2.88 5.74 -16.42
N ASN A 291 3.36 5.02 -17.42
CA ASN A 291 3.63 3.58 -17.31
C ASN A 291 5.12 3.27 -17.05
N SER A 292 5.98 4.28 -16.96
CA SER A 292 7.40 4.04 -16.73
C SER A 292 7.67 3.55 -15.32
N ARG A 293 8.74 2.78 -15.19
CA ARG A 293 9.28 2.31 -13.91
C ARG A 293 9.67 3.52 -13.06
N MET A 294 9.40 3.43 -11.77
CA MET A 294 9.69 4.51 -10.82
C MET A 294 10.33 3.97 -9.55
N LEU A 295 9.80 2.88 -8.99
CA LEU A 295 10.33 2.25 -7.79
C LEU A 295 10.57 0.77 -8.00
N TYR A 296 11.53 0.21 -7.27
CA TYR A 296 11.57 -1.21 -6.98
C TYR A 296 11.26 -1.44 -5.51
N ILE A 297 10.29 -2.33 -5.25
CA ILE A 297 9.95 -2.79 -3.91
C ILE A 297 10.44 -4.22 -3.77
N TYR A 298 11.27 -4.47 -2.77
CA TYR A 298 11.76 -5.82 -2.52
C TYR A 298 10.71 -6.68 -1.83
N THR A 299 10.50 -7.88 -2.36
CA THR A 299 9.64 -8.91 -1.77
C THR A 299 10.47 -10.09 -1.31
N SER A 300 10.13 -10.69 -0.17
CA SER A 300 10.71 -11.97 0.27
C SER A 300 10.46 -13.01 -0.82
N GLY A 301 11.49 -13.32 -1.60
CA GLY A 301 11.37 -14.30 -2.68
C GLY A 301 11.13 -15.70 -2.12
N THR A 302 10.59 -16.61 -2.93
CA THR A 302 10.42 -18.03 -2.57
C THR A 302 11.74 -18.73 -2.24
N THR A 303 12.87 -18.16 -2.64
CA THR A 303 14.24 -18.65 -2.39
C THR A 303 14.92 -17.96 -1.20
N GLY A 304 14.19 -17.22 -0.36
CA GLY A 304 14.72 -16.48 0.79
C GLY A 304 15.37 -15.14 0.44
N LEU A 305 16.04 -15.02 -0.72
CA LEU A 305 16.63 -13.76 -1.17
C LEU A 305 15.58 -12.81 -1.77
N PRO A 306 15.71 -11.48 -1.53
CA PRO A 306 14.76 -10.49 -2.05
C PRO A 306 14.70 -10.43 -3.58
N LYS A 307 13.50 -10.21 -4.12
CA LYS A 307 13.26 -9.91 -5.56
C LYS A 307 12.78 -8.48 -5.74
N ALA A 308 13.24 -7.78 -6.77
CA ALA A 308 12.86 -6.40 -7.08
C ALA A 308 11.54 -6.34 -7.88
N ALA A 309 10.42 -6.04 -7.21
CA ALA A 309 9.13 -5.86 -7.87
C ALA A 309 9.01 -4.44 -8.46
N VAL A 310 8.73 -4.37 -9.75
CA VAL A 310 8.62 -3.11 -10.49
C VAL A 310 7.31 -2.39 -10.16
N ILE A 311 7.43 -1.12 -9.73
CA ILE A 311 6.30 -0.21 -9.51
C ILE A 311 6.42 0.97 -10.48
N SER A 312 5.42 1.11 -11.35
CA SER A 312 5.20 2.28 -12.20
C SER A 312 4.29 3.31 -11.52
N SER A 313 4.24 4.53 -12.07
CA SER A 313 3.26 5.54 -11.63
C SER A 313 1.83 5.00 -11.77
N SER A 314 1.50 4.31 -12.86
CA SER A 314 0.20 3.67 -13.10
C SER A 314 -0.15 2.59 -12.07
N ARG A 315 0.82 1.77 -11.67
CA ARG A 315 0.62 0.74 -10.64
C ARG A 315 0.38 1.36 -9.27
N MET A 316 1.14 2.40 -8.90
CA MET A 316 0.91 3.15 -7.67
C MET A 316 -0.45 3.84 -7.66
N VAL A 317 -0.87 4.45 -8.77
CA VAL A 317 -2.22 5.01 -8.93
C VAL A 317 -3.30 3.95 -8.73
N PHE A 318 -3.17 2.79 -9.36
CA PHE A 318 -4.14 1.70 -9.22
C PHE A 318 -4.27 1.24 -7.76
N MET A 319 -3.15 0.93 -7.10
CA MET A 319 -3.14 0.47 -5.70
C MET A 319 -3.72 1.52 -4.74
N ALA A 320 -3.25 2.77 -4.83
CA ALA A 320 -3.71 3.84 -3.95
C ALA A 320 -5.19 4.19 -4.20
N SER A 321 -5.65 4.17 -5.45
CA SER A 321 -7.05 4.48 -5.78
C SER A 321 -8.01 3.40 -5.27
N GLY A 322 -7.62 2.14 -5.32
CA GLY A 322 -8.38 1.04 -4.73
C GLY A 322 -8.67 1.30 -3.25
N VAL A 323 -7.62 1.60 -2.47
CA VAL A 323 -7.76 1.92 -1.04
C VAL A 323 -8.52 3.23 -0.82
N HIS A 324 -8.28 4.25 -1.64
CA HIS A 324 -8.96 5.55 -1.51
C HIS A 324 -10.48 5.41 -1.61
N TYR A 325 -10.95 4.77 -2.69
CA TYR A 325 -12.37 4.67 -2.96
C TYR A 325 -13.06 3.61 -2.10
N LEU A 326 -12.47 2.41 -1.97
CA LEU A 326 -13.07 1.33 -1.18
C LEU A 326 -13.02 1.60 0.32
N GLY A 327 -11.93 2.21 0.81
CA GLY A 327 -11.78 2.64 2.21
C GLY A 327 -12.56 3.92 2.55
N GLY A 328 -13.24 4.52 1.56
CA GLY A 328 -14.00 5.76 1.75
C GLY A 328 -13.14 6.92 2.23
N LEU A 329 -11.87 6.97 1.83
CA LEU A 329 -10.96 8.07 2.16
C LEU A 329 -11.40 9.36 1.48
N ARG A 330 -11.06 10.47 2.13
CA ARG A 330 -11.39 11.82 1.72
C ARG A 330 -10.11 12.63 1.61
N LYS A 331 -10.11 13.63 0.74
CA LYS A 331 -8.96 14.56 0.60
C LYS A 331 -8.63 15.33 1.88
N SER A 332 -9.61 15.45 2.79
CA SER A 332 -9.45 16.09 4.10
C SER A 332 -8.91 15.15 5.17
N ASP A 333 -8.76 13.85 4.88
CA ASP A 333 -8.29 12.90 5.89
C ASP A 333 -6.82 13.12 6.25
N VAL A 334 -6.53 12.94 7.54
CA VAL A 334 -5.17 12.78 8.06
C VAL A 334 -4.96 11.30 8.29
N ILE A 335 -4.04 10.70 7.53
CA ILE A 335 -3.83 9.26 7.49
C ILE A 335 -2.56 8.92 8.28
N TYR A 336 -2.71 8.22 9.40
CA TYR A 336 -1.57 7.76 10.18
C TYR A 336 -0.87 6.56 9.51
N CYS A 337 0.44 6.66 9.35
CA CYS A 337 1.29 5.71 8.65
C CYS A 337 2.47 5.28 9.53
N PRO A 338 2.32 4.20 10.29
CA PRO A 338 3.43 3.60 11.03
C PRO A 338 4.22 2.57 10.22
N MET A 339 3.84 2.35 8.95
CA MET A 339 4.40 1.32 8.10
C MET A 339 5.75 1.74 7.51
N PRO A 340 6.70 0.81 7.32
CA PRO A 340 7.94 1.10 6.62
C PRO A 340 7.70 1.60 5.19
N LEU A 341 8.31 2.72 4.84
CA LEU A 341 8.11 3.37 3.53
C LEU A 341 8.87 2.68 2.39
N TYR A 342 9.82 1.80 2.70
CA TYR A 342 10.47 0.95 1.69
C TYR A 342 9.58 -0.21 1.21
N HIS A 343 8.43 -0.45 1.86
CA HIS A 343 7.43 -1.42 1.43
C HIS A 343 6.25 -0.74 0.72
N SER A 344 5.57 -1.49 -0.16
CA SER A 344 4.42 -0.97 -0.94
C SER A 344 3.26 -0.47 -0.07
N ALA A 345 3.02 -1.08 1.10
CA ALA A 345 1.99 -0.65 2.05
C ALA A 345 2.21 0.81 2.52
N GLY A 346 3.40 1.12 3.03
CA GLY A 346 3.75 2.49 3.44
C GLY A 346 4.03 3.38 2.23
N GLY A 347 5.06 3.03 1.46
CA GLY A 347 5.66 3.87 0.42
C GLY A 347 4.84 4.05 -0.86
N CYS A 348 3.92 3.13 -1.18
CA CYS A 348 3.07 3.25 -2.37
C CYS A 348 1.62 3.55 -2.01
N ILE A 349 0.99 2.72 -1.17
CA ILE A 349 -0.45 2.87 -0.87
C ILE A 349 -0.70 4.12 -0.05
N THR A 350 0.07 4.33 1.03
CA THR A 350 -0.16 5.45 1.96
C THR A 350 0.38 6.77 1.43
N ILE A 351 1.64 6.80 1.00
CA ILE A 351 2.21 7.98 0.34
C ILE A 351 1.42 8.34 -0.92
N GLY A 352 0.89 7.34 -1.64
CA GLY A 352 0.01 7.56 -2.78
C GLY A 352 -1.26 8.35 -2.45
N GLN A 353 -1.78 8.27 -1.22
CA GLN A 353 -2.91 9.11 -0.80
C GLN A 353 -2.54 10.59 -0.78
N ALA A 354 -1.33 10.93 -0.32
CA ALA A 354 -0.81 12.29 -0.41
C ALA A 354 -0.59 12.70 -1.87
N PHE A 355 0.12 11.87 -2.64
CA PHE A 355 0.59 12.28 -3.96
C PHE A 355 -0.49 12.31 -5.04
N ILE A 356 -1.48 11.42 -4.96
CA ILE A 356 -2.51 11.26 -5.99
C ILE A 356 -3.80 11.99 -5.59
N PHE A 357 -4.13 12.02 -4.29
CA PHE A 357 -5.40 12.55 -3.79
C PHE A 357 -5.25 13.81 -2.93
N GLY A 358 -4.02 14.20 -2.58
CA GLY A 358 -3.76 15.40 -1.79
C GLY A 358 -4.11 15.23 -0.31
N CYS A 359 -4.17 14.01 0.23
CA CYS A 359 -4.39 13.77 1.66
C CYS A 359 -3.16 14.20 2.49
N THR A 360 -3.35 14.37 3.81
CA THR A 360 -2.25 14.58 4.75
C THR A 360 -1.85 13.25 5.36
N ILE A 361 -0.56 12.94 5.42
CA ILE A 361 -0.05 11.70 6.02
C ILE A 361 0.71 12.00 7.30
N ALA A 362 0.32 11.40 8.41
CA ALA A 362 1.07 11.43 9.66
C ALA A 362 2.04 10.26 9.71
N LEU A 363 3.33 10.54 9.51
CA LEU A 363 4.39 9.54 9.44
C LEU A 363 4.95 9.25 10.84
N ARG A 364 5.31 7.99 11.07
CA ARG A 364 6.10 7.58 12.24
C ARG A 364 7.38 6.88 11.81
N ALA A 365 8.48 7.18 12.51
CA ALA A 365 9.79 6.59 12.27
C ALA A 365 9.78 5.05 12.40
N LYS A 366 9.14 4.54 13.46
CA LYS A 366 9.02 3.10 13.74
C LYS A 366 7.71 2.80 14.44
N PHE A 367 7.03 1.73 14.04
CA PHE A 367 5.79 1.27 14.69
C PHE A 367 5.98 1.07 16.21
N SER A 368 4.97 1.48 16.98
CA SER A 368 4.85 1.21 18.41
C SER A 368 3.39 0.93 18.71
N ALA A 369 3.11 -0.26 19.26
CA ALA A 369 1.75 -0.65 19.63
C ALA A 369 1.18 0.27 20.72
N SER A 370 1.95 0.50 21.80
CA SER A 370 1.53 1.30 22.96
C SER A 370 1.37 2.79 22.69
N SER A 371 1.91 3.28 21.57
CA SER A 371 1.79 4.67 21.14
C SER A 371 0.82 4.86 19.97
N TYR A 372 0.22 3.79 19.44
CA TYR A 372 -0.56 3.85 18.21
C TYR A 372 -1.70 4.88 18.28
N PHE A 373 -2.56 4.77 19.30
CA PHE A 373 -3.66 5.71 19.48
C PHE A 373 -3.22 7.07 20.05
N LYS A 374 -2.12 7.11 20.81
CA LYS A 374 -1.49 8.39 21.25
C LYS A 374 -1.09 9.23 20.06
N ASP A 375 -0.49 8.61 19.04
CA ASP A 375 -0.12 9.28 17.80
C ASP A 375 -1.35 9.67 16.98
N CYS A 376 -2.35 8.80 16.90
CA CYS A 376 -3.60 9.14 16.22
C CYS A 376 -4.25 10.38 16.83
N ILE A 377 -4.19 10.54 18.15
CA ILE A 377 -4.63 11.76 18.84
C ILE A 377 -3.69 12.94 18.54
N LYS A 378 -2.37 12.78 18.71
CA LYS A 378 -1.36 13.83 18.47
C LYS A 378 -1.54 14.48 17.10
N TYR A 379 -1.70 13.66 16.06
CA TYR A 379 -1.81 14.13 14.69
C TYR A 379 -3.25 14.39 14.25
N ASN A 380 -4.24 14.21 15.12
CA ASN A 380 -5.66 14.32 14.78
C ASN A 380 -6.04 13.43 13.58
N ALA A 381 -5.51 12.20 13.56
CA ALA A 381 -5.71 11.24 12.49
C ALA A 381 -7.18 10.82 12.38
N THR A 382 -7.68 10.78 11.14
CA THR A 382 -9.04 10.34 10.81
C THR A 382 -9.05 8.98 10.13
N ALA A 383 -7.92 8.53 9.61
CA ALA A 383 -7.71 7.18 9.11
C ALA A 383 -6.33 6.70 9.53
N ALA A 384 -6.12 5.38 9.56
CA ALA A 384 -4.82 4.81 9.88
C ALA A 384 -4.54 3.58 9.01
N HIS A 385 -3.30 3.44 8.56
CA HIS A 385 -2.87 2.25 7.85
C HIS A 385 -2.71 1.09 8.82
N TYR A 386 -3.28 -0.05 8.44
CA TYR A 386 -3.26 -1.28 9.22
C TYR A 386 -2.83 -2.48 8.37
N ILE A 387 -2.08 -3.40 8.98
CA ILE A 387 -1.87 -4.77 8.49
C ILE A 387 -2.17 -5.77 9.61
N GLY A 388 -2.70 -6.95 9.26
CA GLY A 388 -3.09 -8.07 10.14
C GLY A 388 -2.49 -8.06 11.54
N GLU A 389 -1.18 -8.29 11.59
CA GLU A 389 -0.38 -8.48 12.80
C GLU A 389 -0.30 -7.25 13.71
N MET A 390 -0.43 -6.03 13.18
CA MET A 390 -0.40 -4.82 14.00
C MET A 390 -1.57 -4.76 14.97
N CYS A 391 -2.78 -5.16 14.57
CA CYS A 391 -3.93 -5.19 15.47
C CYS A 391 -3.68 -6.14 16.63
N ARG A 392 -3.03 -7.28 16.38
CA ARG A 392 -2.67 -8.22 17.44
C ARG A 392 -1.72 -7.56 18.44
N TYR A 393 -0.71 -6.81 17.98
CA TYR A 393 0.18 -6.08 18.88
C TYR A 393 -0.53 -4.96 19.65
N ILE A 394 -1.42 -4.20 18.99
CA ILE A 394 -2.19 -3.13 19.63
C ILE A 394 -3.12 -3.70 20.71
N LEU A 395 -3.87 -4.76 20.39
CA LEU A 395 -4.76 -5.44 21.34
C LEU A 395 -4.02 -6.11 22.50
N ALA A 396 -2.73 -6.42 22.33
CA ALA A 396 -1.89 -6.95 23.40
C ALA A 396 -1.37 -5.86 24.36
N THR A 397 -1.60 -4.57 24.08
CA THR A 397 -1.24 -3.49 25.00
C THR A 397 -2.28 -3.36 26.13
N PRO A 398 -1.89 -2.93 27.34
CA PRO A 398 -2.85 -2.71 28.42
C PRO A 398 -3.94 -1.69 28.02
N PRO A 399 -5.22 -1.95 28.33
CA PRO A 399 -6.30 -1.02 28.02
C PRO A 399 -6.03 0.38 28.57
N SER A 400 -6.39 1.40 27.79
CA SER A 400 -6.20 2.80 28.14
C SER A 400 -7.43 3.63 27.77
N PRO A 401 -7.78 4.70 28.53
CA PRO A 401 -8.83 5.63 28.11
C PRO A 401 -8.58 6.26 26.73
N ILE A 402 -7.33 6.28 26.27
CA ILE A 402 -6.91 6.82 24.97
C ILE A 402 -7.41 5.97 23.79
N ASP A 403 -7.74 4.69 24.02
CA ASP A 403 -8.16 3.75 22.97
C ASP A 403 -9.45 4.16 22.26
N THR A 404 -10.23 5.09 22.83
CA THR A 404 -11.49 5.60 22.25
C THR A 404 -11.51 7.11 22.02
N GLN A 405 -10.43 7.83 22.38
CA GLN A 405 -10.37 9.30 22.29
C GLN A 405 -9.86 9.81 20.93
N HIS A 406 -9.47 8.91 20.03
CA HIS A 406 -9.01 9.25 18.68
C HIS A 406 -10.17 9.53 17.71
N LYS A 407 -9.86 10.13 16.54
CA LYS A 407 -10.85 10.40 15.48
C LYS A 407 -10.81 9.41 14.31
N VAL A 408 -10.01 8.34 14.42
CA VAL A 408 -9.96 7.27 13.42
C VAL A 408 -11.33 6.58 13.33
N ARG A 409 -11.79 6.36 12.10
CA ARG A 409 -13.11 5.82 11.75
C ARG A 409 -13.03 4.47 11.05
#